data_AF-A0A8H6VT25-F1
#
_entry.id   AF-A0A8H6VT25-F1
#
_cell.length_a   1.000
_cell.length_b   1.000
_cell.length_c   1.000
_cell.angle_alpha   90.00
_cell.angle_beta   90.00
_cell.angle_gamma   90.00
#
_symmetry.space_group_name_H-M   'P 1'
#
loop_
_entity.id
_entity.type
_entity.pdbx_description
1 polymer ?
#
loop_
_entity_poly.entity_id
_entity_poly.type
_entity_poly.pdbx_seq_one_letter_code
_entity_poly.pdbx_strand_id
1 'polypeptide(L)'
;MADRVIYVSPVGWKDGVYQPEKIFLSDMDHLLPRLYVLIAEVFELPDDADKVAVVENMHRGLEYALTQYPALAGGLHVDDEAGRLWVKTNTNDTVPLYVVHAEDKILSYAELNERHFPMAELDSSLVLPKLVTEKSLFSVLGENADEKQPIAVFQINFIRGGLVLGVAIHHNCSDGPGVDSFLTAWAESAKAVATGQPFAPVNPAFLDRTRLSTPTKPDAARSKKLEGRFPIWKDLKGPPPPPPADFKMPALASRMWHFPASKLAELKSLAAASRPETNGNIHCATANGNKSSWWISTFDALVAFVWQRVTLAKLPLLNPDLDSPSMLAHTVNTRMRMCPPLPDRFMGNAVTKARVQPMPIRAVIDPANLPLLAQLVRKATNKITPEALDELTEWISGLDDRRNIHINANSFLGMDFLANSWSHMNAYIAHDFGFGCPRALRWPNPPFEGYLMIFPSRAGIVAKMSDAGDEIVVDAPVEEVEVAQEAPKGKLSVEDALQQVLKNALVHDGLARGLRECAKALDKRQAHLCVLVETCTEAEYIKLIEALCAEHKINLIKVGDAKVLGTWAGLCKIDREGNPRKIVGCSCVVVKETGKRMPASSTASCACSRTLYT
;
A
#
# COMPACT_ATOMS: atom_id res chain seq x y z
N MET A 1 -25.81 -3.61 8.70
CA MET A 1 -25.75 -2.19 9.11
C MET A 1 -25.40 -1.38 7.86
N ALA A 2 -25.67 -0.07 7.85
CA ALA A 2 -25.31 0.79 6.72
C ALA A 2 -23.97 1.48 6.98
N ASP A 3 -23.24 1.81 5.91
CA ASP A 3 -22.02 2.60 5.98
C ASP A 3 -22.31 3.94 6.68
N ARG A 4 -21.42 4.36 7.59
CA ARG A 4 -21.57 5.62 8.34
C ARG A 4 -20.24 6.17 8.81
N VAL A 5 -20.24 7.43 9.23
CA VAL A 5 -19.09 8.10 9.85
C VAL A 5 -19.45 8.53 11.26
N ILE A 6 -18.59 8.22 12.22
CA ILE A 6 -18.70 8.65 13.61
C ILE A 6 -17.62 9.73 13.83
N TYR A 7 -18.02 10.90 14.32
CA TYR A 7 -17.10 11.99 14.66
C TYR A 7 -16.74 11.90 16.14
N VAL A 8 -15.63 11.22 16.41
CA VAL A 8 -15.19 10.84 17.75
C VAL A 8 -14.53 12.02 18.44
N SER A 9 -14.98 12.38 19.63
CA SER A 9 -14.39 13.46 20.44
C SER A 9 -13.66 12.85 21.63
N PRO A 10 -12.51 13.36 22.04
CA PRO A 10 -11.84 12.85 23.23
C PRO A 10 -12.71 13.07 24.48
N VAL A 11 -12.65 12.14 25.44
CA VAL A 11 -13.43 12.23 26.69
C VAL A 11 -13.16 13.56 27.41
N GLY A 12 -14.22 14.22 27.89
CA GLY A 12 -14.14 15.49 28.64
C GLY A 12 -13.99 16.75 27.80
N TRP A 13 -13.84 16.65 26.47
CA TRP A 13 -13.69 17.83 25.60
C TRP A 13 -14.98 18.63 25.44
N LYS A 14 -16.11 17.94 25.31
CA LYS A 14 -17.44 18.57 25.18
C LYS A 14 -18.04 19.00 26.52
N ASP A 15 -17.54 18.46 27.63
CA ASP A 15 -18.08 18.67 28.97
C ASP A 15 -17.51 19.93 29.66
N GLY A 16 -16.70 20.73 28.94
CA GLY A 16 -16.07 21.95 29.45
C GLY A 16 -14.86 21.72 30.36
N VAL A 17 -14.43 20.47 30.53
CA VAL A 17 -13.27 20.10 31.37
C VAL A 17 -11.95 20.37 30.64
N TYR A 18 -11.91 20.18 29.32
CA TYR A 18 -10.71 20.39 28.51
C TYR A 18 -10.46 21.87 28.21
N GLN A 19 -9.19 22.28 28.28
CA GLN A 19 -8.74 23.59 27.82
C GLN A 19 -8.04 23.43 26.46
N PRO A 20 -8.46 24.19 25.42
CA PRO A 20 -7.76 24.23 24.14
C PRO A 20 -6.26 24.51 24.30
N GLU A 21 -5.43 23.75 23.61
CA GLU A 21 -3.97 23.82 23.72
C GLU A 21 -3.31 24.10 22.37
N LYS A 22 -2.18 24.82 22.46
CA LYS A 22 -1.20 24.92 21.38
C LYS A 22 -0.08 23.92 21.66
N ILE A 23 -0.10 22.79 20.97
CA ILE A 23 0.87 21.71 21.16
C ILE A 23 1.98 21.89 20.12
N PHE A 24 3.16 22.31 20.55
CA PHE A 24 4.30 22.38 19.64
C PHE A 24 4.81 20.99 19.30
N LEU A 25 5.09 20.76 18.01
CA LEU A 25 5.85 19.60 17.58
C LEU A 25 7.35 19.86 17.84
N SER A 26 8.09 18.77 17.96
CA SER A 26 9.53 18.75 18.20
C SER A 26 10.32 19.07 16.93
N ASP A 27 11.63 19.32 17.07
CA ASP A 27 12.51 19.54 15.92
C ASP A 27 12.61 18.27 15.08
N MET A 28 12.64 17.09 15.72
CA MET A 28 12.65 15.80 15.03
C MET A 28 11.39 15.56 14.19
N ASP A 29 10.24 16.11 14.57
CA ASP A 29 9.00 15.99 13.81
C ASP A 29 9.12 16.61 12.41
N HIS A 30 9.98 17.62 12.22
CA HIS A 30 10.24 18.27 10.92
C HIS A 30 10.99 17.39 9.92
N LEU A 31 11.64 16.32 10.36
CA LEU A 31 12.36 15.40 9.49
C LEU A 31 11.41 14.49 8.68
N LEU A 32 10.15 14.41 9.10
CA LEU A 32 9.19 13.47 8.55
C LEU A 32 8.45 14.10 7.36
N PRO A 33 8.17 13.30 6.31
CA PRO A 33 7.43 13.79 5.17
C PRO A 33 6.00 14.18 5.57
N ARG A 34 5.44 15.18 4.88
CA ARG A 34 4.04 15.62 5.08
C ARG A 34 3.09 14.70 4.33
N LEU A 35 2.85 13.53 4.89
CA LEU A 35 1.92 12.52 4.36
C LEU A 35 1.29 11.74 5.51
N TYR A 36 0.24 10.97 5.22
CA TYR A 36 -0.32 10.03 6.18
C TYR A 36 0.47 8.72 6.17
N VAL A 37 0.85 8.25 7.36
CA VAL A 37 1.24 6.85 7.56
C VAL A 37 -0.02 6.02 7.47
N LEU A 38 -0.10 5.16 6.45
CA LEU A 38 -1.25 4.27 6.24
C LEU A 38 -0.93 2.87 6.79
N ILE A 39 -1.83 2.32 7.59
CA ILE A 39 -1.73 0.95 8.12
C ILE A 39 -3.07 0.25 7.92
N ALA A 40 -3.02 -1.03 7.56
CA ALA A 40 -4.16 -1.94 7.55
C ALA A 40 -3.88 -3.13 8.48
N GLU A 41 -4.67 -3.25 9.55
CA GLU A 41 -4.64 -4.40 10.45
C GLU A 41 -5.82 -5.33 10.17
N VAL A 42 -5.55 -6.60 9.89
CA VAL A 42 -6.57 -7.58 9.53
C VAL A 42 -6.86 -8.50 10.71
N PHE A 43 -8.11 -8.54 11.14
CA PHE A 43 -8.61 -9.33 12.27
C PHE A 43 -9.53 -10.43 11.78
N GLU A 44 -9.45 -11.57 12.45
CA GLU A 44 -10.44 -12.64 12.35
C GLU A 44 -11.62 -12.30 13.24
N LEU A 45 -12.84 -12.49 12.74
CA LEU A 45 -14.05 -12.36 13.54
C LEU A 45 -14.93 -13.61 13.34
N PRO A 46 -15.55 -14.12 14.41
CA PRO A 46 -16.58 -15.15 14.29
C PRO A 46 -17.74 -14.70 13.39
N ASP A 47 -18.39 -15.65 12.71
CA ASP A 47 -19.54 -15.36 11.83
C ASP A 47 -20.73 -14.75 12.59
N ASP A 48 -20.85 -15.05 13.88
CA ASP A 48 -21.87 -14.54 14.80
C ASP A 48 -21.42 -13.32 15.62
N ALA A 49 -20.27 -12.72 15.27
CA ALA A 49 -19.76 -11.55 15.97
C ALA A 49 -20.78 -10.39 15.97
N ASP A 50 -21.06 -9.84 17.15
CA ASP A 50 -21.89 -8.65 17.29
C ASP A 50 -21.14 -7.41 16.79
N LYS A 51 -21.31 -7.12 15.49
CA LYS A 51 -20.72 -5.97 14.82
C LYS A 51 -21.11 -4.64 15.48
N VAL A 52 -22.30 -4.55 16.10
CA VAL A 52 -22.73 -3.32 16.79
C VAL A 52 -21.89 -3.12 18.04
N ALA A 53 -21.75 -4.17 18.85
CA ALA A 53 -20.91 -4.14 20.05
C ALA A 53 -19.43 -3.87 19.71
N VAL A 54 -18.90 -4.47 18.65
CA VAL A 54 -17.53 -4.20 18.17
C VAL A 54 -17.33 -2.70 17.88
N VAL A 55 -18.23 -2.09 17.08
CA VAL A 55 -18.14 -0.67 16.76
C VAL A 55 -18.26 0.20 18.01
N GLU A 56 -19.18 -0.12 18.92
CA GLU A 56 -19.39 0.67 20.14
C GLU A 56 -18.18 0.60 21.08
N ASN A 57 -17.60 -0.59 21.26
CA ASN A 57 -16.42 -0.78 22.09
C ASN A 57 -15.20 -0.05 21.51
N MET A 58 -14.98 -0.16 20.19
CA MET A 58 -13.91 0.55 19.51
C MET A 58 -14.12 2.07 19.53
N HIS A 59 -15.36 2.55 19.34
CA HIS A 59 -15.69 3.97 19.40
C HIS A 59 -15.38 4.55 20.79
N ARG A 60 -15.94 3.96 21.86
CA ARG A 60 -15.69 4.42 23.24
C ARG A 60 -14.24 4.28 23.67
N GLY A 61 -13.57 3.21 23.21
CA GLY A 61 -12.13 3.04 23.40
C GLY A 61 -11.33 4.15 22.71
N LEU A 62 -11.75 4.59 21.52
CA LEU A 62 -11.08 5.66 20.77
C LEU A 62 -11.26 7.02 21.45
N GLU A 63 -12.45 7.32 21.99
CA GLU A 63 -12.69 8.53 22.78
C GLU A 63 -11.66 8.65 23.92
N TYR A 64 -11.42 7.55 24.65
CA TYR A 64 -10.44 7.55 25.73
C TYR A 64 -8.99 7.60 25.23
N ALA A 65 -8.64 6.81 24.21
CA ALA A 65 -7.29 6.80 23.66
C ALA A 65 -6.86 8.17 23.11
N LEU A 66 -7.79 8.94 22.52
CA LEU A 66 -7.51 10.31 22.09
C LEU A 66 -7.24 11.28 23.25
N THR A 67 -7.71 11.01 24.47
CA THR A 67 -7.30 11.80 25.65
C THR A 67 -5.84 11.55 26.04
N GLN A 68 -5.33 10.35 25.73
CA GLN A 68 -3.92 10.02 25.92
C GLN A 68 -3.04 10.62 24.82
N TYR A 69 -3.63 11.07 23.70
CA TYR A 69 -2.92 11.76 22.64
C TYR A 69 -3.74 12.87 21.96
N PRO A 70 -3.96 14.00 22.66
CA PRO A 70 -4.79 15.12 22.18
C PRO A 70 -4.46 15.65 20.79
N ALA A 71 -3.18 15.63 20.40
CA ALA A 71 -2.73 16.17 19.12
C ALA A 71 -3.38 15.47 17.91
N LEU A 72 -3.79 14.20 18.03
CA LEU A 72 -4.42 13.49 16.91
C LEU A 72 -5.82 13.99 16.57
N ALA A 73 -6.49 14.68 17.52
CA ALA A 73 -7.79 15.30 17.30
C ALA A 73 -7.70 16.75 16.80
N GLY A 74 -6.52 17.37 16.82
CA GLY A 74 -6.35 18.77 16.46
C GLY A 74 -6.17 19.02 14.96
N GLY A 75 -5.88 20.28 14.62
CA GLY A 75 -5.46 20.72 13.30
C GLY A 75 -3.96 21.02 13.27
N LEU A 76 -3.25 20.55 12.23
CA LEU A 76 -1.84 20.83 12.02
C LEU A 76 -1.65 22.24 11.44
N HIS A 77 -0.69 22.97 12.00
CA HIS A 77 -0.35 24.32 11.61
C HIS A 77 1.16 24.49 11.49
N VAL A 78 1.57 25.48 10.71
CA VAL A 78 2.97 25.90 10.56
C VAL A 78 3.02 27.40 10.85
N ASP A 79 4.01 27.86 11.60
CA ASP A 79 4.22 29.32 11.69
C ASP A 79 4.93 29.87 10.45
N ASP A 80 4.73 31.16 10.17
CA ASP A 80 5.26 31.81 8.97
C ASP A 80 6.73 32.24 9.09
N GLU A 81 7.24 32.42 10.31
CA GLU A 81 8.54 33.03 10.60
C GLU A 81 9.68 32.00 10.51
N ALA A 82 9.58 30.93 11.31
CA ALA A 82 10.57 29.85 11.41
C ALA A 82 10.10 28.55 10.74
N GLY A 83 8.83 28.50 10.31
CA GLY A 83 8.28 27.30 9.71
C GLY A 83 8.05 26.17 10.72
N ARG A 84 7.90 26.47 12.02
CA ARG A 84 7.73 25.46 13.08
C ARG A 84 6.33 24.85 13.04
N LEU A 85 6.28 23.53 13.20
CA LEU A 85 5.03 22.78 13.23
C LEU A 85 4.41 22.81 14.63
N TRP A 86 3.09 22.95 14.68
CA TRP A 86 2.32 22.88 15.92
C TRP A 86 0.89 22.42 15.62
N VAL A 87 0.22 21.93 16.66
CA VAL A 87 -1.16 21.45 16.59
C VAL A 87 -2.04 22.36 17.43
N LYS A 88 -3.16 22.79 16.85
CA LYS A 88 -4.23 23.48 17.56
C LYS A 88 -5.33 22.50 17.92
N THR A 89 -5.68 22.41 19.19
CA THR A 89 -6.87 21.67 19.64
C THR A 89 -7.97 22.65 20.03
N ASN A 90 -9.22 22.23 19.92
CA ASN A 90 -10.42 22.94 20.35
C ASN A 90 -11.41 21.93 20.95
N THR A 91 -12.27 22.36 21.87
CA THR A 91 -13.27 21.50 22.54
C THR A 91 -14.24 20.79 21.60
N ASN A 92 -14.46 21.33 20.40
CA ASN A 92 -15.36 20.78 19.39
C ASN A 92 -14.64 19.95 18.31
N ASP A 93 -13.32 19.80 18.39
CA ASP A 93 -12.62 19.00 17.39
C ASP A 93 -12.96 17.51 17.54
N THR A 94 -12.93 16.81 16.42
CA THR A 94 -13.31 15.40 16.32
C THR A 94 -12.43 14.68 15.32
N VAL A 95 -12.31 13.37 15.50
CA VAL A 95 -11.61 12.45 14.63
C VAL A 95 -12.64 11.58 13.90
N PRO A 96 -12.60 11.50 12.56
CA PRO A 96 -13.55 10.68 11.83
C PRO A 96 -13.18 9.18 11.93
N LEU A 97 -14.15 8.38 12.38
CA LEU A 97 -14.14 6.93 12.38
C LEU A 97 -15.21 6.43 11.40
N TYR A 98 -14.77 5.92 10.26
CA TYR A 98 -15.64 5.33 9.25
C TYR A 98 -16.00 3.90 9.63
N VAL A 99 -17.24 3.50 9.40
CA VAL A 99 -17.71 2.13 9.54
C VAL A 99 -18.27 1.72 8.20
N VAL A 100 -17.63 0.73 7.57
CA VAL A 100 -17.91 0.30 6.20
C VAL A 100 -18.20 -1.19 6.18
N HIS A 101 -19.28 -1.57 5.49
CA HIS A 101 -19.63 -2.95 5.17
C HIS A 101 -19.02 -3.30 3.81
N ALA A 102 -17.84 -3.93 3.87
CA ALA A 102 -17.00 -4.24 2.73
C ALA A 102 -17.06 -5.73 2.35
N GLU A 103 -18.05 -6.48 2.83
CA GLU A 103 -18.19 -7.92 2.61
C GLU A 103 -18.23 -8.30 1.12
N ASP A 104 -18.69 -7.40 0.25
CA ASP A 104 -18.74 -7.58 -1.22
C ASP A 104 -17.61 -6.84 -1.97
N LYS A 105 -16.75 -6.11 -1.26
CA LYS A 105 -15.72 -5.22 -1.85
C LYS A 105 -14.30 -5.70 -1.59
N ILE A 106 -14.06 -6.31 -0.43
CA ILE A 106 -12.76 -6.85 -0.01
C ILE A 106 -12.90 -8.36 0.13
N LEU A 107 -11.84 -9.10 -0.20
CA LEU A 107 -11.79 -10.55 -0.01
C LEU A 107 -12.14 -10.94 1.44
N SER A 108 -12.71 -12.12 1.62
CA SER A 108 -12.98 -12.65 2.96
C SER A 108 -11.68 -12.86 3.75
N TYR A 109 -11.79 -12.90 5.07
CA TYR A 109 -10.65 -13.22 5.93
C TYR A 109 -10.00 -14.55 5.55
N ALA A 110 -10.81 -15.58 5.25
CA ALA A 110 -10.31 -16.89 4.85
C ALA A 110 -9.50 -16.82 3.54
N GLU A 111 -9.99 -16.12 2.52
CA GLU A 111 -9.30 -15.92 1.24
C GLU A 111 -8.01 -15.13 1.42
N LEU A 112 -8.02 -14.06 2.23
CA LEU A 112 -6.83 -13.29 2.56
C LEU A 112 -5.80 -14.15 3.29
N ASN A 113 -6.22 -14.92 4.29
CA ASN A 113 -5.35 -15.77 5.08
C ASN A 113 -4.70 -16.89 4.25
N GLU A 114 -5.47 -17.54 3.37
CA GLU A 114 -4.97 -18.55 2.42
C GLU A 114 -3.89 -17.96 1.51
N ARG A 115 -4.04 -16.70 1.09
CA ARG A 115 -3.07 -15.98 0.25
C ARG A 115 -1.97 -15.25 1.04
N HIS A 116 -1.92 -15.41 2.36
CA HIS A 116 -0.96 -14.74 3.25
C HIS A 116 -1.08 -13.20 3.32
N PHE A 117 -2.29 -12.68 3.15
CA PHE A 117 -2.66 -11.26 3.26
C PHE A 117 -1.78 -10.37 2.36
N PRO A 118 -1.76 -10.59 1.04
CA PRO A 118 -0.91 -9.83 0.15
C PRO A 118 -1.35 -8.36 0.15
N MET A 119 -0.37 -7.45 0.22
CA MET A 119 -0.61 -6.01 0.31
C MET A 119 -1.43 -5.47 -0.88
N ALA A 120 -1.26 -6.05 -2.07
CA ALA A 120 -1.97 -5.64 -3.29
C ALA A 120 -3.49 -5.91 -3.25
N GLU A 121 -3.98 -6.80 -2.39
CA GLU A 121 -5.41 -7.07 -2.21
C GLU A 121 -6.05 -6.12 -1.16
N LEU A 122 -5.25 -5.25 -0.54
CA LEU A 122 -5.67 -4.25 0.45
C LEU A 122 -5.42 -2.84 -0.11
N ASP A 123 -6.07 -2.52 -1.23
CA ASP A 123 -5.97 -1.20 -1.83
C ASP A 123 -6.44 -0.11 -0.84
N SER A 124 -5.68 0.98 -0.71
CA SER A 124 -6.00 2.02 0.27
C SER A 124 -7.36 2.65 0.04
N SER A 125 -7.80 2.80 -1.22
CA SER A 125 -9.11 3.39 -1.51
C SER A 125 -10.29 2.54 -1.02
N LEU A 126 -10.04 1.25 -0.73
CA LEU A 126 -11.02 0.35 -0.13
C LEU A 126 -10.94 0.34 1.39
N VAL A 127 -9.74 0.36 1.97
CA VAL A 127 -9.56 0.24 3.42
C VAL A 127 -9.57 1.57 4.17
N LEU A 128 -9.42 2.69 3.45
CA LEU A 128 -9.38 4.05 3.98
C LEU A 128 -10.14 5.02 3.06
N PRO A 129 -10.66 6.14 3.59
CA PRO A 129 -11.46 7.07 2.81
C PRO A 129 -10.59 7.92 1.87
N LYS A 130 -11.19 8.34 0.76
CA LYS A 130 -10.57 9.24 -0.26
C LYS A 130 -9.86 10.45 0.33
N LEU A 131 -10.37 10.96 1.45
CA LEU A 131 -9.81 12.08 2.22
C LEU A 131 -8.30 11.93 2.49
N VAL A 132 -7.82 10.70 2.72
CA VAL A 132 -6.42 10.41 3.05
C VAL A 132 -5.69 9.58 1.98
N THR A 133 -6.40 9.08 0.96
CA THR A 133 -5.84 8.16 -0.06
C THR A 133 -5.70 8.78 -1.45
N GLU A 134 -6.61 9.66 -1.87
CA GLU A 134 -6.53 10.32 -3.18
C GLU A 134 -5.60 11.54 -3.16
N LYS A 135 -5.27 12.06 -1.96
CA LYS A 135 -4.56 13.33 -1.76
C LYS A 135 -3.07 13.18 -1.37
N SER A 136 -2.33 12.17 -1.84
CA SER A 136 -0.89 12.04 -1.45
C SER A 136 0.02 11.31 -2.44
N LEU A 137 0.74 12.11 -3.23
CA LEU A 137 2.19 12.02 -3.45
C LEU A 137 2.68 13.49 -3.58
N PHE A 138 3.43 14.00 -2.62
CA PHE A 138 4.12 15.32 -2.66
C PHE A 138 3.31 16.62 -2.54
N SER A 139 2.15 16.64 -1.88
CA SER A 139 1.51 17.93 -1.57
C SER A 139 2.07 18.54 -0.29
N VAL A 140 2.85 19.62 -0.45
CA VAL A 140 3.64 20.35 0.57
C VAL A 140 2.77 21.05 1.65
N LEU A 141 1.46 20.78 1.73
CA LEU A 141 0.32 21.67 2.07
C LEU A 141 -0.41 22.23 0.82
N GLY A 142 -0.03 21.77 -0.38
CA GLY A 142 -0.19 22.45 -1.67
C GLY A 142 -1.57 22.51 -2.34
N GLU A 143 -2.66 22.11 -1.68
CA GLU A 143 -4.02 22.30 -2.23
C GLU A 143 -5.08 22.67 -1.17
N ASN A 144 -4.76 22.64 0.13
CA ASN A 144 -5.77 22.60 1.19
C ASN A 144 -5.41 23.47 2.41
N ALA A 145 -4.72 24.61 2.23
CA ALA A 145 -4.51 25.57 3.32
C ALA A 145 -5.85 25.99 3.99
N ASP A 146 -6.95 25.88 3.24
CA ASP A 146 -8.30 26.26 3.67
C ASP A 146 -9.16 25.08 4.20
N GLU A 147 -8.75 23.82 4.00
CA GLU A 147 -9.46 22.66 4.57
C GLU A 147 -8.78 22.22 5.88
N LYS A 148 -9.59 22.06 6.95
CA LYS A 148 -9.14 21.50 8.23
C LYS A 148 -8.82 20.01 8.03
N GLN A 149 -7.65 19.68 7.46
CA GLN A 149 -7.23 18.29 7.27
C GLN A 149 -7.07 17.62 8.65
N PRO A 150 -7.73 16.47 8.88
CA PRO A 150 -7.65 15.79 10.16
C PRO A 150 -6.27 15.16 10.34
N ILE A 151 -5.68 15.25 11.53
CA ILE A 151 -4.38 14.61 11.79
C ILE A 151 -4.49 13.08 11.77
N ALA A 152 -5.62 12.54 12.20
CA ALA A 152 -5.90 11.10 12.21
C ALA A 152 -7.25 10.78 11.57
N VAL A 153 -7.32 9.64 10.87
CA VAL A 153 -8.54 9.07 10.30
C VAL A 153 -8.50 7.56 10.47
N PHE A 154 -9.64 6.97 10.84
CA PHE A 154 -9.76 5.53 11.06
C PHE A 154 -10.94 4.97 10.28
N GLN A 155 -10.84 3.72 9.80
CA GLN A 155 -11.93 3.05 9.10
C GLN A 155 -12.01 1.58 9.52
N ILE A 156 -13.16 1.20 10.08
CA ILE A 156 -13.53 -0.18 10.35
C ILE A 156 -14.20 -0.75 9.11
N ASN A 157 -13.56 -1.72 8.46
CA ASN A 157 -14.10 -2.42 7.28
C ASN A 157 -14.53 -3.83 7.69
N PHE A 158 -15.83 -4.08 7.79
CA PHE A 158 -16.32 -5.44 7.99
C PHE A 158 -16.17 -6.24 6.69
N ILE A 159 -15.51 -7.38 6.77
CA ILE A 159 -15.36 -8.35 5.68
C ILE A 159 -16.00 -9.67 6.11
N ARG A 160 -16.20 -10.60 5.17
CA ARG A 160 -16.70 -11.94 5.53
C ARG A 160 -15.66 -12.64 6.43
N GLY A 161 -16.08 -13.07 7.63
CA GLY A 161 -15.23 -13.71 8.62
C GLY A 161 -14.18 -12.82 9.28
N GLY A 162 -14.29 -11.48 9.19
CA GLY A 162 -13.24 -10.62 9.72
C GLY A 162 -13.51 -9.12 9.68
N LEU A 163 -12.47 -8.37 10.02
CA LEU A 163 -12.45 -6.91 10.03
C LEU A 163 -11.08 -6.41 9.56
N VAL A 164 -11.05 -5.39 8.71
CA VAL A 164 -9.83 -4.65 8.38
C VAL A 164 -9.91 -3.27 9.00
N LEU A 165 -9.01 -2.97 9.94
CA LEU A 165 -8.85 -1.64 10.50
C LEU A 165 -7.87 -0.84 9.65
N GLY A 166 -8.38 0.14 8.91
CA GLY A 166 -7.60 1.16 8.24
C GLY A 166 -7.24 2.29 9.20
N VAL A 167 -5.96 2.66 9.23
CA VAL A 167 -5.41 3.73 10.05
C VAL A 167 -4.65 4.70 9.15
N ALA A 168 -4.92 6.00 9.27
CA ALA A 168 -4.17 7.06 8.64
C ALA A 168 -3.81 8.11 9.69
N ILE A 169 -2.52 8.31 9.97
CA ILE A 169 -2.03 9.33 10.91
C ILE A 169 -0.96 10.17 10.23
N HIS A 170 -1.07 11.50 10.34
CA HIS A 170 -0.12 12.41 9.72
C HIS A 170 1.29 12.22 10.30
N HIS A 171 2.28 11.99 9.43
CA HIS A 171 3.60 11.50 9.82
C HIS A 171 4.40 12.52 10.65
N ASN A 172 4.13 13.83 10.53
CA ASN A 172 4.74 14.81 11.45
C ASN A 172 4.23 14.71 12.89
N CYS A 173 3.08 14.06 13.13
CA CYS A 173 2.59 13.86 14.49
C CYS A 173 3.16 12.58 15.10
N SER A 174 3.31 11.51 14.32
CA SER A 174 3.73 10.20 14.84
C SER A 174 4.52 9.38 13.82
N ASP A 175 5.51 8.61 14.30
CA ASP A 175 6.23 7.61 13.51
C ASP A 175 5.55 6.24 13.64
N GLY A 176 6.02 5.22 12.91
CA GLY A 176 5.48 3.85 13.00
C GLY A 176 5.33 3.34 14.44
N PRO A 177 6.41 3.28 15.25
CA PRO A 177 6.31 2.88 16.67
C PRO A 177 5.40 3.78 17.53
N GLY A 178 5.26 5.05 17.19
CA GLY A 178 4.33 5.96 17.86
C GLY A 178 2.88 5.62 17.53
N VAL A 179 2.59 5.27 16.28
CA VAL A 179 1.29 4.74 15.85
C VAL A 179 1.01 3.41 16.55
N ASP A 180 1.99 2.50 16.64
CA ASP A 180 1.88 1.24 17.42
C ASP A 180 1.46 1.51 18.88
N SER A 181 2.12 2.48 19.50
CA SER A 181 1.86 2.86 20.90
C SER A 181 0.45 3.42 21.10
N PHE A 182 -0.03 4.22 20.13
CA PHE A 182 -1.39 4.74 20.12
C PHE A 182 -2.43 3.63 19.87
N LEU A 183 -2.21 2.76 18.89
CA LEU A 183 -3.10 1.62 18.59
C LEU A 183 -3.16 0.64 19.77
N THR A 184 -2.06 0.44 20.49
CA THR A 184 -2.06 -0.32 21.74
C THR A 184 -2.94 0.35 22.79
N ALA A 185 -2.83 1.68 22.99
CA ALA A 185 -3.68 2.40 23.94
C ALA A 185 -5.17 2.34 23.55
N TRP A 186 -5.46 2.39 22.26
CA TRP A 186 -6.81 2.23 21.74
C TRP A 186 -7.36 0.82 21.96
N ALA A 187 -6.57 -0.22 21.65
CA ALA A 187 -6.95 -1.61 21.88
C ALA A 187 -7.20 -1.90 23.36
N GLU A 188 -6.28 -1.49 24.25
CA GLU A 188 -6.43 -1.59 25.71
C GLU A 188 -7.73 -0.92 26.18
N SER A 189 -8.04 0.28 25.66
CA SER A 189 -9.25 1.03 26.02
C SER A 189 -10.52 0.36 25.49
N ALA A 190 -10.54 -0.09 24.24
CA ALA A 190 -11.68 -0.80 23.65
C ALA A 190 -11.97 -2.13 24.38
N LYS A 191 -10.91 -2.88 24.71
CA LYS A 191 -11.01 -4.11 25.50
C LYS A 191 -11.51 -3.83 26.92
N ALA A 192 -11.09 -2.73 27.54
CA ALA A 192 -11.61 -2.32 28.85
C ALA A 192 -13.13 -2.06 28.79
N VAL A 193 -13.62 -1.38 27.74
CA VAL A 193 -15.07 -1.20 27.51
C VAL A 193 -15.77 -2.54 27.34
N ALA A 194 -15.24 -3.42 26.49
CA ALA A 194 -15.82 -4.72 26.19
C ALA A 194 -15.92 -5.64 27.43
N THR A 195 -14.99 -5.50 28.38
CA THR A 195 -14.88 -6.35 29.57
C THR A 195 -15.35 -5.67 30.86
N GLY A 196 -15.84 -4.43 30.78
CA GLY A 196 -16.27 -3.65 31.95
C GLY A 196 -15.14 -3.31 32.93
N GLN A 197 -13.89 -3.26 32.45
CA GLN A 197 -12.71 -2.90 33.24
C GLN A 197 -12.46 -1.38 33.21
N PRO A 198 -11.80 -0.81 34.23
CA PRO A 198 -11.40 0.59 34.20
C PRO A 198 -10.35 0.85 33.12
N PHE A 199 -10.35 2.06 32.57
CA PHE A 199 -9.30 2.50 31.65
C PHE A 199 -7.95 2.62 32.34
N ALA A 200 -6.88 2.31 31.60
CA ALA A 200 -5.52 2.56 32.07
C ALA A 200 -5.27 4.07 32.25
N PRO A 201 -4.57 4.50 33.30
CA PRO A 201 -4.34 5.92 33.56
C PRO A 201 -3.48 6.57 32.47
N VAL A 202 -3.81 7.83 32.14
CA VAL A 202 -3.03 8.65 31.20
C VAL A 202 -1.62 8.86 31.73
N ASN A 203 -0.60 8.56 30.92
CA ASN A 203 0.79 8.84 31.24
C ASN A 203 1.34 9.97 30.36
N PRO A 204 1.49 11.20 30.89
CA PRO A 204 1.94 12.34 30.10
C PRO A 204 3.37 12.18 29.55
N ALA A 205 4.20 11.31 30.15
CA ALA A 205 5.56 11.04 29.66
C ALA A 205 5.56 10.45 28.23
N PHE A 206 4.48 9.79 27.80
CA PHE A 206 4.37 9.23 26.46
C PHE A 206 4.23 10.29 25.36
N LEU A 207 3.98 11.55 25.75
CA LEU A 207 3.87 12.70 24.84
C LEU A 207 4.97 13.74 25.05
N ASP A 208 5.91 13.52 25.97
CA ASP A 208 6.96 14.50 26.25
C ASP A 208 7.95 14.60 25.09
N ARG A 209 7.72 15.63 24.26
CA ARG A 209 8.53 15.98 23.08
C ARG A 209 9.72 16.88 23.39
N THR A 210 9.85 17.37 24.63
CA THR A 210 10.81 18.45 24.94
C THR A 210 12.25 18.05 24.63
N ARG A 211 12.59 16.77 24.84
CA ARG A 211 13.92 16.20 24.59
C ARG A 211 14.24 15.93 23.12
N LEU A 212 13.26 16.11 22.23
CA LEU A 212 13.41 15.98 20.78
C LEU A 212 13.55 17.34 20.09
N SER A 213 13.76 18.38 20.89
CA SER A 213 13.96 19.76 20.46
C SER A 213 15.13 20.40 21.17
N THR A 214 15.81 21.30 20.48
CA THR A 214 16.80 22.19 21.09
C THR A 214 16.10 23.52 21.44
N PRO A 215 16.22 24.01 22.70
CA PRO A 215 15.53 25.21 23.14
C PRO A 215 16.13 26.51 22.57
N THR A 216 17.40 26.48 22.16
CA THR A 216 18.15 27.66 21.73
C THR A 216 18.77 27.44 20.35
N LYS A 217 18.58 28.41 19.45
CA LYS A 217 19.21 28.40 18.12
C LYS A 217 20.74 28.41 18.27
N PRO A 218 21.49 27.54 17.57
CA PRO A 218 22.95 27.58 17.58
C PRO A 218 23.48 28.90 17.02
N ASP A 219 24.61 29.39 17.57
CA ASP A 219 25.31 30.54 17.02
C ASP A 219 25.91 30.23 15.62
N ALA A 220 26.40 31.27 14.93
CA ALA A 220 26.93 31.12 13.58
C ALA A 220 28.15 30.15 13.51
N ALA A 221 28.98 30.11 14.56
CA ALA A 221 30.15 29.24 14.58
C ALA A 221 29.75 27.77 14.78
N ARG A 222 28.75 27.50 15.63
CA ARG A 222 28.17 26.17 15.83
C ARG A 222 27.39 25.71 14.60
N SER A 223 26.57 26.57 14.00
CA SER A 223 25.85 26.27 12.76
C SER A 223 26.79 25.84 11.64
N LYS A 224 27.93 26.52 11.47
CA LYS A 224 28.97 26.14 10.50
C LYS A 224 29.60 24.76 10.79
N LYS A 225 29.72 24.36 12.06
CA LYS A 225 30.21 23.01 12.42
C LYS A 225 29.17 21.91 12.16
N LEU A 226 27.89 22.24 12.22
CA LEU A 226 26.79 21.32 11.95
C LEU A 226 26.51 21.16 10.45
N GLU A 227 26.98 22.11 9.63
CA GLU A 227 26.89 22.02 8.18
C GLU A 227 27.57 20.74 7.65
N GLY A 228 26.84 19.94 6.86
CA GLY A 228 27.32 18.68 6.31
C GLY A 228 27.44 17.52 7.32
N ARG A 229 27.17 17.74 8.62
CA ARG A 229 27.19 16.70 9.65
C ARG A 229 26.20 15.57 9.40
N PHE A 230 25.07 15.91 8.76
CA PHE A 230 23.95 15.03 8.47
C PHE A 230 23.68 14.95 6.96
N PRO A 231 24.52 14.26 6.18
CA PRO A 231 24.46 14.28 4.72
C PRO A 231 23.18 13.67 4.11
N ILE A 232 22.37 12.98 4.92
CA ILE A 232 21.05 12.45 4.53
C ILE A 232 19.94 13.48 4.64
N TRP A 233 20.14 14.56 5.41
CA TRP A 233 19.17 15.62 5.59
C TRP A 233 19.66 16.86 4.84
N LYS A 234 18.78 17.47 4.06
CA LYS A 234 19.10 18.65 3.27
C LYS A 234 18.00 19.69 3.44
N ASP A 235 18.41 20.90 3.81
CA ASP A 235 17.56 22.08 3.66
C ASP A 235 17.61 22.53 2.19
N LEU A 236 16.46 22.48 1.51
CA LEU A 236 16.33 22.90 0.12
C LEU A 236 16.23 24.43 -0.04
N LYS A 237 16.07 25.18 1.05
CA LYS A 237 15.85 26.65 1.06
C LYS A 237 14.66 27.11 0.23
N GLY A 238 13.69 26.21 0.04
CA GLY A 238 12.49 26.41 -0.75
C GLY A 238 11.79 25.08 -1.04
N PRO A 239 10.56 25.11 -1.57
CA PRO A 239 9.85 23.90 -1.98
C PRO A 239 10.63 23.17 -3.08
N PRO A 240 10.53 21.83 -3.16
CA PRO A 240 11.14 21.08 -4.24
C PRO A 240 10.56 21.54 -5.59
N PRO A 241 11.37 21.53 -6.67
CA PRO A 241 10.85 21.84 -8.00
C PRO A 241 9.77 20.82 -8.38
N PRO A 242 8.72 21.23 -9.10
CA PRO A 242 7.73 20.29 -9.61
C PRO A 242 8.40 19.32 -10.59
N PRO A 243 7.86 18.10 -10.75
CA PRO A 243 8.33 17.20 -11.81
C PRO A 243 8.14 17.87 -13.19
N PRO A 244 8.93 17.47 -14.20
CA PRO A 244 8.75 17.92 -15.58
C PRO A 244 7.29 17.77 -16.04
N ALA A 245 6.78 18.70 -16.84
CA ALA A 245 5.37 18.73 -17.24
C ALA A 245 4.92 17.49 -18.04
N ASP A 246 5.88 16.83 -18.70
CA ASP A 246 5.71 15.60 -19.47
C ASP A 246 6.00 14.32 -18.67
N PHE A 247 6.41 14.45 -17.41
CA PHE A 247 6.68 13.31 -16.54
C PHE A 247 5.39 12.51 -16.30
N LYS A 248 5.39 11.27 -16.75
CA LYS A 248 4.34 10.30 -16.45
C LYS A 248 4.85 9.33 -15.40
N MET A 249 4.12 9.21 -14.30
CA MET A 249 4.39 8.19 -13.30
C MET A 249 4.29 6.81 -13.96
N PRO A 250 5.34 5.97 -13.89
CA PRO A 250 5.24 4.61 -14.40
C PRO A 250 4.26 3.80 -13.56
N ALA A 251 3.60 2.83 -14.19
CA ALA A 251 2.85 1.82 -13.44
C ALA A 251 3.83 1.08 -12.51
N LEU A 252 3.56 1.11 -11.22
CA LEU A 252 4.33 0.39 -10.22
C LEU A 252 3.50 -0.78 -9.71
N ALA A 253 4.17 -1.87 -9.35
CA ALA A 253 3.54 -2.94 -8.62
C ALA A 253 4.34 -3.31 -7.38
N SER A 254 3.60 -3.50 -6.30
CA SER A 254 4.12 -4.03 -5.07
C SER A 254 4.37 -5.51 -5.18
N ARG A 255 5.53 -5.93 -4.68
CA ARG A 255 5.90 -7.33 -4.55
C ARG A 255 6.25 -7.59 -3.11
N MET A 256 5.57 -8.58 -2.54
CA MET A 256 5.78 -9.01 -1.18
C MET A 256 6.55 -10.33 -1.19
N TRP A 257 7.60 -10.42 -0.37
CA TRP A 257 8.39 -11.64 -0.21
C TRP A 257 8.41 -12.05 1.25
N HIS A 258 8.26 -13.36 1.47
CA HIS A 258 8.52 -13.99 2.76
C HIS A 258 9.97 -14.51 2.75
N PHE A 259 10.73 -14.13 3.76
CA PHE A 259 12.06 -14.64 4.05
C PHE A 259 11.96 -15.60 5.24
N PRO A 260 12.06 -16.92 5.01
CA PRO A 260 12.00 -17.89 6.10
C PRO A 260 13.10 -17.66 7.13
N ALA A 261 12.85 -17.96 8.41
CA ALA A 261 13.80 -17.70 9.48
C ALA A 261 15.12 -18.49 9.28
N SER A 262 15.04 -19.73 8.79
CA SER A 262 16.21 -20.54 8.43
C SER A 262 17.08 -19.86 7.35
N LYS A 263 16.44 -19.23 6.35
CA LYS A 263 17.12 -18.52 5.26
C LYS A 263 17.66 -17.17 5.69
N LEU A 264 17.00 -16.49 6.61
CA LEU A 264 17.55 -15.30 7.27
C LEU A 264 18.80 -15.63 8.10
N ALA A 265 18.81 -16.77 8.80
CA ALA A 265 19.98 -17.24 9.54
C ALA A 265 21.15 -17.59 8.61
N GLU A 266 20.87 -18.26 7.48
CA GLU A 266 21.85 -18.53 6.42
C GLU A 266 22.41 -17.24 5.83
N LEU A 267 21.54 -16.29 5.46
CA LEU A 267 21.92 -14.99 4.93
C LEU A 267 22.81 -14.20 5.90
N LYS A 268 22.43 -14.18 7.19
CA LYS A 268 23.24 -13.54 8.24
C LYS A 268 24.61 -14.20 8.36
N SER A 269 24.68 -15.53 8.25
CA SER A 269 25.93 -16.28 8.31
C SER A 269 26.84 -15.94 7.12
N LEU A 270 26.27 -15.85 5.91
CA LEU A 270 27.00 -15.43 4.71
C LEU A 270 27.52 -13.99 4.83
N ALA A 271 26.67 -13.06 5.29
CA ALA A 271 27.06 -11.67 5.51
C ALA A 271 28.09 -11.51 6.65
N ALA A 272 28.18 -12.47 7.57
CA ALA A 272 29.16 -12.52 8.64
C ALA A 272 30.42 -13.34 8.29
N ALA A 273 30.57 -13.84 7.07
CA ALA A 273 31.66 -14.74 6.71
C ALA A 273 33.05 -14.06 6.68
N SER A 274 33.10 -12.77 6.33
CA SER A 274 34.34 -12.00 6.27
C SER A 274 34.49 -11.09 7.48
N ARG A 275 35.60 -11.21 8.22
CA ARG A 275 35.94 -10.22 9.26
C ARG A 275 36.22 -8.86 8.61
N PRO A 276 35.90 -7.74 9.28
CA PRO A 276 36.28 -6.43 8.80
C PRO A 276 37.79 -6.38 8.54
N GLU A 277 38.22 -5.86 7.39
CA GLU A 277 39.63 -5.47 7.23
C GLU A 277 39.94 -4.42 8.29
N THR A 278 40.76 -4.80 9.26
CA THR A 278 41.12 -3.94 10.39
C THR A 278 41.99 -2.79 9.89
N ASN A 279 41.36 -1.66 9.57
CA ASN A 279 42.00 -0.34 9.49
C ASN A 279 41.09 0.80 9.99
N GLY A 280 40.16 0.53 10.92
CA GLY A 280 39.51 1.61 11.66
C GLY A 280 38.24 1.24 12.43
N ASN A 281 38.38 1.13 13.76
CA ASN A 281 37.39 1.52 14.79
C ASN A 281 35.92 1.18 14.51
N ILE A 282 35.57 -0.09 14.30
CA ILE A 282 34.21 -0.57 14.58
C ILE A 282 34.19 -1.05 16.04
N HIS A 283 34.14 -0.10 16.98
CA HIS A 283 33.90 -0.42 18.38
C HIS A 283 32.39 -0.52 18.62
N CYS A 284 31.94 -1.66 19.13
CA CYS A 284 30.69 -1.73 19.88
C CYS A 284 31.08 -1.79 21.36
N ALA A 285 30.61 -0.83 22.16
CA ALA A 285 30.78 -0.89 23.60
C ALA A 285 29.94 -2.05 24.15
N THR A 286 30.58 -3.05 24.76
CA THR A 286 29.90 -3.97 25.66
C THR A 286 30.04 -3.39 27.07
N ALA A 287 28.99 -3.49 27.89
CA ALA A 287 28.98 -2.99 29.26
C ALA A 287 30.05 -3.61 30.18
N ASN A 288 30.77 -4.66 29.73
CA ASN A 288 31.63 -5.50 30.55
C ASN A 288 33.09 -5.60 30.06
N GLY A 289 33.63 -4.56 29.42
CA GLY A 289 35.09 -4.36 29.30
C GLY A 289 35.90 -5.51 28.67
N ASN A 290 35.29 -6.45 27.97
CA ASN A 290 35.98 -7.63 27.43
C ASN A 290 35.82 -7.68 25.91
N LYS A 291 36.97 -7.65 25.21
CA LYS A 291 37.23 -7.79 23.75
C LYS A 291 36.10 -7.36 22.80
N SER A 292 36.33 -6.28 22.03
CA SER A 292 35.44 -5.82 20.96
C SER A 292 35.16 -6.91 19.93
N SER A 293 34.01 -7.57 20.02
CA SER A 293 33.48 -8.40 18.93
C SER A 293 32.70 -7.50 17.98
N TRP A 294 33.12 -7.47 16.72
CA TRP A 294 32.30 -6.93 15.65
C TRP A 294 31.10 -7.87 15.45
N TRP A 295 29.93 -7.31 15.12
CA TRP A 295 28.71 -8.09 14.89
C TRP A 295 27.83 -7.40 13.85
N ILE A 296 26.94 -8.16 13.21
CA ILE A 296 25.84 -7.64 12.38
C ILE A 296 24.53 -8.29 12.83
N SER A 297 23.41 -7.60 12.66
CA SER A 297 22.07 -8.16 12.87
C SER A 297 21.56 -8.89 11.63
N THR A 298 20.46 -9.61 11.80
CA THR A 298 19.69 -10.16 10.66
C THR A 298 19.19 -9.04 9.75
N PHE A 299 18.74 -7.92 10.33
CA PHE A 299 18.33 -6.73 9.58
C PHE A 299 19.46 -6.17 8.71
N ASP A 300 20.70 -6.09 9.22
CA ASP A 300 21.83 -5.57 8.44
C ASP A 300 22.10 -6.43 7.21
N ALA A 301 22.05 -7.76 7.39
CA ALA A 301 22.26 -8.72 6.31
C ALA A 301 21.11 -8.66 5.28
N LEU A 302 19.85 -8.59 5.75
CA LEU A 302 18.67 -8.52 4.89
C LEU A 302 18.65 -7.24 4.05
N VAL A 303 18.80 -6.08 4.68
CA VAL A 303 18.76 -4.79 3.95
C VAL A 303 19.94 -4.66 2.99
N ALA A 304 21.14 -5.12 3.36
CA ALA A 304 22.28 -5.14 2.45
C ALA A 304 22.03 -6.05 1.23
N PHE A 305 21.47 -7.24 1.46
CA PHE A 305 21.10 -8.15 0.38
C PHE A 305 20.04 -7.54 -0.54
N VAL A 306 18.96 -6.97 0.02
CA VAL A 306 17.90 -6.36 -0.79
C VAL A 306 18.42 -5.15 -1.56
N TRP A 307 19.26 -4.30 -0.96
CA TRP A 307 19.92 -3.19 -1.66
C TRP A 307 20.69 -3.69 -2.88
N GLN A 308 21.55 -4.70 -2.70
CA GLN A 308 22.29 -5.32 -3.80
C GLN A 308 21.35 -5.85 -4.91
N ARG A 309 20.28 -6.56 -4.55
CA ARG A 309 19.35 -7.15 -5.52
C ARG A 309 18.49 -6.12 -6.25
N VAL A 310 18.03 -5.09 -5.56
CA VAL A 310 17.26 -4.00 -6.17
C VAL A 310 18.15 -3.18 -7.10
N THR A 311 19.37 -2.84 -6.69
CA THR A 311 20.34 -2.15 -7.56
C THR A 311 20.64 -2.96 -8.82
N LEU A 312 20.85 -4.28 -8.68
CA LEU A 312 21.00 -5.20 -9.83
C LEU A 312 19.77 -5.18 -10.76
N ALA A 313 18.56 -5.25 -10.20
CA ALA A 313 17.32 -5.26 -10.97
C ALA A 313 17.06 -3.93 -11.73
N LYS A 314 17.59 -2.81 -11.22
CA LYS A 314 17.47 -1.49 -11.84
C LYS A 314 18.42 -1.24 -13.02
N LEU A 315 19.50 -2.02 -13.16
CA LEU A 315 20.50 -1.82 -14.22
C LEU A 315 19.91 -1.79 -15.63
N PRO A 316 19.09 -2.78 -16.07
CA PRO A 316 18.51 -2.74 -17.43
C PRO A 316 17.49 -1.61 -17.62
N LEU A 317 16.87 -1.12 -16.54
CA LEU A 317 15.84 -0.07 -16.59
C LEU A 317 16.45 1.33 -16.68
N LEU A 318 17.51 1.59 -15.91
CA LEU A 318 18.08 2.94 -15.76
C LEU A 318 19.38 3.14 -16.55
N ASN A 319 20.02 2.06 -17.00
CA ASN A 319 21.31 2.05 -17.69
C ASN A 319 22.35 3.04 -17.11
N PRO A 320 22.62 3.00 -15.79
CA PRO A 320 23.49 3.97 -15.15
C PRO A 320 24.96 3.68 -15.42
N ASP A 321 25.82 4.69 -15.26
CA ASP A 321 27.26 4.48 -15.16
C ASP A 321 27.59 3.65 -13.93
N LEU A 322 28.23 2.49 -14.10
CA LEU A 322 28.57 1.58 -13.01
C LEU A 322 29.57 2.17 -12.00
N ASP A 323 30.25 3.25 -12.38
CA ASP A 323 31.19 3.99 -11.55
C ASP A 323 30.51 5.05 -10.70
N SER A 324 29.27 5.41 -11.06
CA SER A 324 28.46 6.36 -10.32
C SER A 324 28.05 5.79 -8.94
N PRO A 325 27.86 6.67 -7.95
CA PRO A 325 27.56 6.24 -6.59
C PRO A 325 26.10 5.81 -6.42
N SER A 326 25.89 4.78 -5.61
CA SER A 326 24.61 4.42 -4.98
C SER A 326 24.81 4.42 -3.47
N MET A 327 23.79 4.85 -2.71
CA MET A 327 23.79 4.74 -1.26
C MET A 327 22.52 4.09 -0.72
N LEU A 328 22.63 3.56 0.49
CA LEU A 328 21.51 3.06 1.29
C LEU A 328 21.32 3.98 2.50
N ALA A 329 20.09 4.40 2.77
CA ALA A 329 19.71 4.92 4.09
C ALA A 329 18.57 4.10 4.67
N HIS A 330 18.63 3.85 5.98
CA HIS A 330 17.55 3.19 6.68
C HIS A 330 17.12 3.95 7.93
N THR A 331 15.86 3.78 8.31
CA THR A 331 15.31 4.45 9.49
C THR A 331 15.77 3.74 10.76
N VAL A 332 16.08 4.54 11.79
CA VAL A 332 16.53 4.09 13.12
C VAL A 332 15.57 4.67 14.16
N ASN A 333 14.98 3.79 14.96
CA ASN A 333 14.24 4.19 16.16
C ASN A 333 15.23 4.71 17.22
N THR A 334 15.04 5.95 17.65
CA THR A 334 15.95 6.65 18.55
C THR A 334 15.54 6.60 20.01
N ARG A 335 14.34 6.08 20.34
CA ARG A 335 13.81 6.02 21.73
C ARG A 335 14.84 5.46 22.72
N MET A 336 15.42 4.30 22.41
CA MET A 336 16.43 3.63 23.24
C MET A 336 17.86 4.17 23.07
N ARG A 337 18.07 5.11 22.16
CA ARG A 337 19.37 5.74 21.89
C ARG A 337 19.51 7.11 22.51
N MET A 338 18.43 7.71 22.98
CA MET A 338 18.46 8.93 23.76
C MET A 338 18.97 8.65 25.18
N CYS A 339 19.54 9.66 25.84
CA CYS A 339 20.08 9.54 27.20
C CYS A 339 19.43 10.60 28.12
N PRO A 340 18.58 10.20 29.08
CA PRO A 340 18.05 8.84 29.28
C PRO A 340 17.11 8.42 28.12
N PRO A 341 16.79 7.13 27.97
CA PRO A 341 15.84 6.68 26.96
C PRO A 341 14.49 7.41 27.01
N LEU A 342 13.80 7.49 25.87
CA LEU A 342 12.37 7.83 25.86
C LEU A 342 11.57 6.64 26.39
N PRO A 343 10.35 6.87 26.93
CA PRO A 343 9.46 5.76 27.24
C PRO A 343 9.19 4.89 26.01
N ASP A 344 9.10 3.57 26.21
CA ASP A 344 8.85 2.62 25.12
C ASP A 344 7.54 2.91 24.36
N ARG A 345 6.53 3.43 25.09
CA ARG A 345 5.20 3.83 24.56
C ARG A 345 5.15 5.29 24.08
N PHE A 346 6.29 5.96 23.87
CA PHE A 346 6.30 7.33 23.35
C PHE A 346 5.62 7.40 21.97
N MET A 347 4.61 8.27 21.83
CA MET A 347 3.70 8.30 20.67
C MET A 347 4.06 9.35 19.60
N GLY A 348 5.07 10.19 19.83
CA GLY A 348 5.57 11.15 18.83
C GLY A 348 6.58 10.55 17.85
N ASN A 349 7.25 11.41 17.07
CA ASN A 349 8.37 10.96 16.23
C ASN A 349 9.68 10.92 17.02
N ALA A 350 10.31 9.75 17.07
CA ALA A 350 11.64 9.54 17.61
C ALA A 350 12.41 8.61 16.67
N VAL A 351 12.63 9.10 15.45
CA VAL A 351 13.32 8.39 14.37
C VAL A 351 14.23 9.33 13.58
N THR A 352 15.32 8.79 13.05
CA THR A 352 16.15 9.47 12.03
C THR A 352 16.69 8.45 11.03
N LYS A 353 17.42 8.90 10.01
CA LYS A 353 18.01 8.03 9.00
C LYS A 353 19.50 7.81 9.21
N ALA A 354 19.91 6.56 9.25
CA ALA A 354 21.31 6.16 9.16
C ALA A 354 21.69 5.99 7.69
N ARG A 355 22.66 6.77 7.22
CA ARG A 355 23.16 6.76 5.85
C ARG A 355 24.46 5.97 5.74
N VAL A 356 24.44 4.95 4.90
CA VAL A 356 25.64 4.25 4.41
C VAL A 356 26.41 5.18 3.49
N GLN A 357 27.74 5.11 3.53
CA GLN A 357 28.59 5.88 2.61
C GLN A 357 28.28 5.47 1.16
N PRO A 358 28.26 6.41 0.19
CA PRO A 358 28.06 6.05 -1.20
C PRO A 358 29.14 5.10 -1.70
N MET A 359 28.74 4.11 -2.48
CA MET A 359 29.60 3.09 -3.07
C MET A 359 29.38 3.09 -4.60
N PRO A 360 30.40 2.83 -5.42
CA PRO A 360 30.21 2.61 -6.84
C PRO A 360 29.19 1.49 -7.07
N ILE A 361 28.29 1.66 -8.03
CA ILE A 361 27.26 0.66 -8.35
C ILE A 361 27.88 -0.71 -8.61
N ARG A 362 29.00 -0.78 -9.35
CA ARG A 362 29.74 -2.04 -9.58
C ARG A 362 30.14 -2.76 -8.28
N ALA A 363 30.44 -2.03 -7.22
CA ALA A 363 30.81 -2.61 -5.93
C ALA A 363 29.58 -3.06 -5.13
N VAL A 364 28.46 -2.33 -5.22
CA VAL A 364 27.19 -2.72 -4.58
C VAL A 364 26.67 -4.04 -5.16
N ILE A 365 26.72 -4.19 -6.48
CA ILE A 365 26.16 -5.35 -7.18
C ILE A 365 27.04 -6.61 -7.12
N ASP A 366 28.31 -6.49 -6.73
CA ASP A 366 29.22 -7.62 -6.58
C ASP A 366 28.79 -8.51 -5.40
N PRO A 367 28.40 -9.78 -5.64
CA PRO A 367 28.00 -10.69 -4.58
C PRO A 367 29.07 -10.89 -3.50
N ALA A 368 30.35 -10.76 -3.83
CA ALA A 368 31.45 -10.88 -2.87
C ALA A 368 31.43 -9.77 -1.80
N ASN A 369 30.79 -8.64 -2.09
CA ASN A 369 30.73 -7.48 -1.18
C ASN A 369 29.56 -7.53 -0.19
N LEU A 370 28.70 -8.55 -0.20
CA LEU A 370 27.60 -8.66 0.77
C LEU A 370 28.06 -8.50 2.25
N PRO A 371 29.16 -9.13 2.70
CA PRO A 371 29.69 -8.90 4.05
C PRO A 371 30.07 -7.45 4.33
N LEU A 372 30.72 -6.79 3.36
CA LEU A 372 31.09 -5.37 3.48
C LEU A 372 29.85 -4.48 3.57
N LEU A 373 28.85 -4.70 2.71
CA LEU A 373 27.61 -3.92 2.71
C LEU A 373 26.88 -4.04 4.06
N ALA A 374 26.73 -5.26 4.60
CA ALA A 374 26.11 -5.47 5.91
C ALA A 374 26.89 -4.79 7.06
N GLN A 375 28.22 -4.83 7.02
CA GLN A 375 29.06 -4.11 8.00
C GLN A 375 28.90 -2.60 7.89
N LEU A 376 28.76 -2.07 6.66
CA LEU A 376 28.53 -0.64 6.44
C LEU A 376 27.15 -0.20 6.96
N VAL A 377 26.11 -1.04 6.83
CA VAL A 377 24.80 -0.80 7.45
C VAL A 377 24.92 -0.71 8.97
N ARG A 378 25.59 -1.67 9.61
CA ARG A 378 25.84 -1.65 11.06
C ARG A 378 26.65 -0.42 11.48
N LYS A 379 27.70 -0.07 10.72
CA LYS A 379 28.52 1.11 10.99
C LYS A 379 27.70 2.40 10.90
N ALA A 380 26.85 2.53 9.89
CA ALA A 380 25.94 3.67 9.75
C ALA A 380 24.94 3.73 10.93
N THR A 381 24.35 2.59 11.30
CA THR A 381 23.46 2.45 12.46
C THR A 381 24.13 2.91 13.75
N ASN A 382 25.38 2.52 13.99
CA ASN A 382 26.11 2.85 15.22
C ASN A 382 26.54 4.33 15.30
N LYS A 383 26.50 5.09 14.20
CA LYS A 383 26.74 6.55 14.21
C LYS A 383 25.58 7.37 14.78
N ILE A 384 24.41 6.74 14.97
CA ILE A 384 23.26 7.39 15.61
C ILE A 384 23.43 7.27 17.13
N THR A 385 24.24 8.14 17.72
CA THR A 385 24.51 8.21 19.17
C THR A 385 23.67 9.31 19.82
N PRO A 386 23.52 9.36 21.16
CA PRO A 386 22.83 10.46 21.83
C PRO A 386 23.36 11.83 21.37
N GLU A 387 24.69 12.00 21.31
CA GLU A 387 25.33 13.25 20.93
C GLU A 387 25.00 13.63 19.47
N ALA A 388 24.91 12.64 18.58
CA ALA A 388 24.51 12.87 17.19
C ALA A 388 23.03 13.29 17.07
N LEU A 389 22.17 12.88 18.01
CA LEU A 389 20.77 13.30 18.05
C LEU A 389 20.64 14.72 18.58
N ASP A 390 21.37 15.08 19.62
CA ASP A 390 21.43 16.46 20.14
C ASP A 390 21.96 17.43 19.06
N GLU A 391 23.02 17.03 18.35
CA GLU A 391 23.55 17.79 17.21
C GLU A 391 22.52 17.93 16.07
N LEU A 392 21.66 16.92 15.88
CA LEU A 392 20.65 16.94 14.83
C LEU A 392 19.53 17.92 15.17
N THR A 393 19.04 17.93 16.41
CA THR A 393 18.05 18.91 16.85
C THR A 393 18.63 20.33 16.85
N GLU A 394 19.89 20.51 17.24
CA GLU A 394 20.61 21.78 17.08
C GLU A 394 20.63 22.22 15.61
N TRP A 395 20.98 21.33 14.68
CA TRP A 395 21.02 21.66 13.25
C TRP A 395 19.65 22.11 12.73
N ILE A 396 18.58 21.38 13.08
CA ILE A 396 17.21 21.72 12.68
C ILE A 396 16.79 23.07 13.26
N SER A 397 17.04 23.29 14.56
CA SER A 397 16.71 24.56 15.22
C SER A 397 17.49 25.75 14.66
N GLY A 398 18.68 25.49 14.10
CA GLY A 398 19.56 26.43 13.41
C GLY A 398 19.07 26.91 12.05
N LEU A 399 18.12 26.20 11.43
CA LEU A 399 17.57 26.59 10.13
C LEU A 399 16.71 27.85 10.26
N ASP A 400 16.72 28.67 9.22
CA ASP A 400 15.84 29.84 9.13
C ASP A 400 14.40 29.43 8.81
N ASP A 401 14.22 28.39 8.00
CA ASP A 401 12.91 27.84 7.66
C ASP A 401 12.95 26.30 7.71
N ARG A 402 12.18 25.72 8.62
CA ARG A 402 12.12 24.26 8.83
C ARG A 402 11.17 23.55 7.88
N ARG A 403 10.51 24.28 6.97
CA ARG A 403 9.53 23.69 6.06
C ARG A 403 10.14 22.83 4.97
N ASN A 404 11.42 23.01 4.68
CA ASN A 404 12.06 22.50 3.46
C ASN A 404 13.17 21.48 3.75
N ILE A 405 13.07 20.77 4.89
CA ILE A 405 13.96 19.67 5.22
C ILE A 405 13.54 18.42 4.43
N HIS A 406 14.46 17.87 3.65
CA HIS A 406 14.20 16.72 2.79
C HIS A 406 15.26 15.64 2.97
N ILE A 407 14.85 14.41 2.64
CA ILE A 407 15.76 13.27 2.53
C ILE A 407 16.59 13.46 1.27
N ASN A 408 17.91 13.56 1.43
CA ASN A 408 18.87 13.70 0.35
C ASN A 408 19.23 12.32 -0.24
N ALA A 409 18.28 11.71 -0.95
CA ALA A 409 18.45 10.42 -1.62
C ALA A 409 17.71 10.39 -2.97
N ASN A 410 18.40 9.96 -4.01
CA ASN A 410 17.84 9.74 -5.35
C ASN A 410 17.32 8.30 -5.47
N SER A 411 16.26 7.99 -4.72
CA SER A 411 15.74 6.62 -4.59
C SER A 411 14.68 6.28 -5.62
N PHE A 412 13.68 7.15 -5.77
CA PHE A 412 12.59 7.00 -6.74
C PHE A 412 13.11 7.17 -8.17
N LEU A 413 12.99 6.12 -8.99
CA LEU A 413 13.55 6.03 -10.34
C LEU A 413 15.06 6.36 -10.40
N GLY A 414 15.75 6.19 -9.27
CA GLY A 414 17.17 6.41 -9.12
C GLY A 414 17.88 5.20 -8.51
N MET A 415 19.16 5.34 -8.22
CA MET A 415 20.02 4.23 -7.76
C MET A 415 20.23 4.20 -6.24
N ASP A 416 19.76 5.19 -5.49
CA ASP A 416 19.78 5.12 -4.03
C ASP A 416 18.66 4.20 -3.51
N PHE A 417 18.82 3.71 -2.29
CA PHE A 417 17.86 2.80 -1.68
C PHE A 417 17.49 3.25 -0.27
N LEU A 418 16.20 3.22 0.03
CA LEU A 418 15.68 3.54 1.35
C LEU A 418 15.09 2.29 2.00
N ALA A 419 15.31 2.11 3.30
CA ALA A 419 14.74 0.98 4.02
C ALA A 419 14.10 1.39 5.36
N ASN A 420 12.92 0.85 5.61
CA ASN A 420 12.17 1.00 6.84
C ASN A 420 11.79 -0.37 7.41
N SER A 421 11.65 -0.43 8.72
CA SER A 421 11.21 -1.64 9.41
C SER A 421 10.20 -1.31 10.48
N TRP A 422 9.09 -2.03 10.43
CA TRP A 422 8.08 -2.15 11.49
C TRP A 422 8.25 -3.45 12.28
N SER A 423 9.38 -4.16 12.13
CA SER A 423 9.62 -5.46 12.77
C SER A 423 9.47 -5.48 14.30
N HIS A 424 9.57 -4.34 14.97
CA HIS A 424 9.43 -4.19 16.43
C HIS A 424 8.05 -3.66 16.87
N MET A 425 7.11 -3.44 15.96
CA MET A 425 5.74 -3.09 16.33
C MET A 425 5.05 -4.29 16.97
N ASN A 426 4.20 -4.04 17.96
CA ASN A 426 3.62 -5.05 18.84
C ASN A 426 2.19 -5.44 18.43
N ALA A 427 1.77 -5.10 17.21
CA ALA A 427 0.42 -5.35 16.73
C ALA A 427 -0.13 -6.74 17.06
N TYR A 428 0.65 -7.81 16.81
CA TYR A 428 0.21 -9.19 17.01
C TYR A 428 0.16 -9.68 18.47
N ILE A 429 0.55 -8.84 19.43
CA ILE A 429 0.52 -9.16 20.86
C ILE A 429 -0.24 -8.14 21.70
N ALA A 430 -0.37 -6.90 21.22
CA ALA A 430 -0.87 -5.78 22.00
C ALA A 430 -2.18 -5.19 21.46
N HIS A 431 -2.47 -5.34 20.15
CA HIS A 431 -3.65 -4.73 19.53
C HIS A 431 -4.88 -5.63 19.65
N ASP A 432 -5.19 -6.11 20.86
CA ASP A 432 -6.41 -6.84 21.16
C ASP A 432 -7.51 -5.87 21.61
N PHE A 433 -8.43 -5.56 20.69
CA PHE A 433 -9.59 -4.68 20.92
C PHE A 433 -10.73 -5.34 21.73
N GLY A 434 -10.52 -6.57 22.22
CA GLY A 434 -11.52 -7.37 22.93
C GLY A 434 -12.04 -8.58 22.13
N PHE A 435 -11.53 -8.77 20.91
CA PHE A 435 -11.88 -9.88 20.02
C PHE A 435 -10.65 -10.60 19.44
N GLY A 436 -9.47 -10.39 20.05
CA GLY A 436 -8.20 -10.98 19.62
C GLY A 436 -7.29 -9.98 18.88
N CYS A 437 -6.01 -10.35 18.77
CA CYS A 437 -5.01 -9.57 18.04
C CYS A 437 -5.16 -9.72 16.51
N PRO A 438 -4.65 -8.75 15.72
CA PRO A 438 -4.63 -8.87 14.27
C PRO A 438 -3.74 -10.03 13.80
N ARG A 439 -4.02 -10.51 12.59
CA ARG A 439 -3.35 -11.62 11.92
C ARG A 439 -2.45 -11.20 10.77
N ALA A 440 -2.58 -9.94 10.35
CA ALA A 440 -1.66 -9.28 9.45
C ALA A 440 -1.67 -7.77 9.71
N LEU A 441 -0.50 -7.15 9.57
CA LEU A 441 -0.32 -5.71 9.46
C LEU A 441 0.30 -5.44 8.09
N ARG A 442 -0.33 -4.57 7.30
CA ARG A 442 0.10 -4.20 5.94
C ARG A 442 0.11 -2.68 5.78
N TRP A 443 0.90 -2.23 4.80
CA TRP A 443 0.94 -0.83 4.37
C TRP A 443 0.10 -0.70 3.10
N PRO A 444 -1.16 -0.28 3.16
CA PRO A 444 -2.01 -0.19 1.97
C PRO A 444 -1.45 0.85 0.98
N ASN A 445 -1.55 0.53 -0.31
CA ASN A 445 -1.10 1.28 -1.50
C ASN A 445 -1.35 2.81 -1.39
N PRO A 446 -0.48 3.75 -1.81
CA PRO A 446 0.20 3.74 -3.10
C PRO A 446 1.60 3.11 -3.04
N PRO A 447 2.13 2.66 -4.20
CA PRO A 447 3.44 2.04 -4.28
C PRO A 447 4.53 3.11 -4.22
N PHE A 448 5.62 2.82 -3.51
CA PHE A 448 6.74 3.71 -3.30
C PHE A 448 8.06 3.05 -3.75
N GLU A 449 8.40 3.24 -5.03
CA GLU A 449 9.60 2.68 -5.65
C GLU A 449 10.89 3.16 -4.96
N GLY A 450 11.93 2.32 -4.96
CA GLY A 450 13.23 2.65 -4.37
C GLY A 450 13.27 2.48 -2.86
N TYR A 451 12.28 1.77 -2.31
CA TYR A 451 12.02 1.67 -0.89
C TYR A 451 11.70 0.24 -0.47
N LEU A 452 12.26 -0.16 0.68
CA LEU A 452 11.99 -1.41 1.36
C LEU A 452 11.17 -1.14 2.62
N MET A 453 10.08 -1.88 2.79
CA MET A 453 9.39 -1.98 4.08
C MET A 453 9.45 -3.42 4.59
N ILE A 454 9.81 -3.58 5.87
CA ILE A 454 9.82 -4.86 6.58
C ILE A 454 8.68 -4.86 7.61
N PHE A 455 7.81 -5.85 7.58
CA PHE A 455 6.67 -5.99 8.48
C PHE A 455 7.03 -6.77 9.76
N PRO A 456 6.23 -6.64 10.84
CA PRO A 456 6.34 -7.53 12.00
C PRO A 456 6.22 -8.99 11.59
N SER A 457 7.06 -9.85 12.17
CA SER A 457 7.00 -11.29 11.88
C SER A 457 5.71 -11.90 12.40
N ARG A 458 5.10 -12.77 11.59
CA ARG A 458 3.88 -13.51 11.95
C ARG A 458 4.16 -14.86 12.62
N ALA A 459 5.42 -15.14 12.99
CA ALA A 459 5.83 -16.42 13.55
C ALA A 459 5.08 -16.82 14.83
N GLY A 460 4.77 -15.87 15.70
CA GLY A 460 4.05 -16.13 16.95
C GLY A 460 2.56 -16.42 16.76
N ILE A 461 1.99 -16.16 15.58
CA ILE A 461 0.54 -16.20 15.36
C ILE A 461 0.08 -17.14 14.24
N VAL A 462 1.01 -17.71 13.46
CA VAL A 462 0.70 -18.66 12.38
C VAL A 462 1.15 -20.07 12.76
N ALA A 463 0.23 -20.88 13.30
CA ALA A 463 0.52 -22.24 13.75
C ALA A 463 1.02 -23.20 12.65
N LYS A 464 0.80 -22.88 11.36
CA LYS A 464 1.18 -23.73 10.21
C LYS A 464 2.48 -23.31 9.50
N MET A 465 3.13 -22.22 9.90
CA MET A 465 4.40 -21.80 9.31
C MET A 465 5.56 -22.28 10.19
N SER A 466 6.05 -23.49 9.91
CA SER A 466 7.21 -24.09 10.62
C SER A 466 8.51 -23.28 10.50
N ASP A 467 8.58 -22.32 9.57
CA ASP A 467 9.72 -21.44 9.32
C ASP A 467 9.28 -19.99 9.06
N ALA A 468 8.36 -19.50 9.88
CA ALA A 468 7.92 -18.10 9.82
C ALA A 468 9.09 -17.15 10.11
N GLY A 469 9.33 -16.22 9.20
CA GLY A 469 10.43 -15.26 9.28
C GLY A 469 9.92 -13.86 8.98
N ASP A 470 10.71 -13.07 8.26
CA ASP A 470 10.37 -11.69 7.95
C ASP A 470 9.55 -11.61 6.65
N GLU A 471 8.62 -10.67 6.62
CA GLU A 471 7.86 -10.32 5.43
C GLU A 471 8.30 -8.94 4.97
N ILE A 472 8.64 -8.81 3.70
CA ILE A 472 9.08 -7.54 3.13
C ILE A 472 8.25 -7.16 1.92
N VAL A 473 8.20 -5.87 1.61
CA VAL A 473 7.67 -5.35 0.36
C VAL A 473 8.69 -4.41 -0.30
N VAL A 474 8.81 -4.56 -1.62
CA VAL A 474 9.50 -3.62 -2.51
C VAL A 474 8.59 -3.36 -3.69
N ASP A 475 8.49 -2.10 -4.09
CA ASP A 475 7.76 -1.68 -5.28
C ASP A 475 8.72 -1.57 -6.47
N ALA A 476 8.27 -2.05 -7.63
CA ALA A 476 9.04 -1.98 -8.86
C ALA A 476 8.17 -1.48 -10.03
N PRO A 477 8.76 -0.80 -11.03
CA PRO A 477 8.07 -0.52 -12.28
C PRO A 477 7.61 -1.82 -12.95
N VAL A 478 6.38 -1.82 -13.43
CA VAL A 478 5.86 -2.87 -14.31
C VAL A 478 6.19 -2.42 -15.72
N GLU A 479 6.86 -3.28 -16.50
CA GLU A 479 6.86 -3.08 -17.95
C GLU A 479 5.39 -3.13 -18.39
N GLU A 480 4.88 -1.99 -18.87
CA GLU A 480 3.67 -1.99 -19.68
C GLU A 480 4.01 -2.85 -20.90
N VAL A 481 3.66 -4.13 -20.85
CA VAL A 481 3.43 -4.87 -22.08
C VAL A 481 2.35 -4.06 -22.76
N GLU A 482 2.70 -3.35 -23.82
CA GLU A 482 1.75 -2.83 -24.79
C GLU A 482 0.98 -4.06 -25.32
N VAL A 483 -0.01 -4.53 -24.56
CA VAL A 483 -1.18 -5.11 -25.16
C VAL A 483 -1.74 -3.92 -25.91
N ALA A 484 -1.41 -3.84 -27.20
CA ALA A 484 -1.89 -2.82 -28.10
C ALA A 484 -3.32 -2.51 -27.72
N GLN A 485 -3.52 -1.36 -27.05
CA GLN A 485 -4.86 -0.86 -26.82
C GLN A 485 -5.37 -0.62 -28.22
N GLU A 486 -6.25 -1.50 -28.71
CA GLU A 486 -7.04 -1.16 -29.88
C GLU A 486 -7.72 0.16 -29.51
N ALA A 487 -7.30 1.20 -30.22
CA ALA A 487 -7.88 2.53 -30.15
C ALA A 487 -9.41 2.41 -30.10
N PRO A 488 -10.13 3.31 -29.43
CA PRO A 488 -11.59 3.27 -29.38
C PRO A 488 -12.13 3.41 -30.81
N LYS A 489 -12.37 2.27 -31.48
CA LYS A 489 -13.01 2.22 -32.79
C LYS A 489 -14.45 2.63 -32.56
N GLY A 490 -14.80 3.78 -33.12
CA GLY A 490 -16.16 4.32 -33.11
C GLY A 490 -17.17 3.27 -33.60
N LYS A 491 -18.39 3.36 -33.05
CA LYS A 491 -19.60 2.60 -33.44
C LYS A 491 -19.30 1.22 -34.04
N LEU A 492 -19.13 0.23 -33.16
CA LEU A 492 -19.06 -1.20 -33.53
C LEU A 492 -20.15 -1.54 -34.56
N SER A 493 -19.74 -2.09 -35.70
CA SER A 493 -20.69 -2.68 -36.65
C SER A 493 -21.32 -3.92 -36.02
N VAL A 494 -22.53 -4.29 -36.47
CA VAL A 494 -23.24 -5.49 -35.97
C VAL A 494 -22.40 -6.75 -36.19
N GLU A 495 -21.57 -6.79 -37.24
CA GLU A 495 -20.70 -7.91 -37.58
C GLU A 495 -19.49 -8.01 -36.62
N ASP A 496 -18.89 -6.90 -36.23
CA ASP A 496 -17.79 -6.87 -35.25
C ASP A 496 -18.27 -7.34 -33.86
N ALA A 497 -19.46 -6.88 -33.46
CA ALA A 497 -20.09 -7.31 -32.22
C ALA A 497 -20.40 -8.82 -32.24
N LEU A 498 -20.88 -9.33 -33.37
CA LEU A 498 -21.17 -10.75 -33.56
C LEU A 498 -19.89 -11.60 -33.48
N GLN A 499 -18.80 -11.14 -34.12
CA GLN A 499 -17.50 -11.81 -34.06
C GLN A 499 -17.00 -11.91 -32.61
N GLN A 500 -17.15 -10.85 -31.82
CA GLN A 500 -16.73 -10.86 -30.42
C GLN A 500 -17.56 -11.83 -29.57
N VAL A 501 -18.87 -11.88 -29.78
CA VAL A 501 -19.77 -12.82 -29.08
C VAL A 501 -19.41 -14.27 -29.41
N LEU A 502 -19.15 -14.58 -30.67
CA LEU A 502 -18.76 -15.93 -31.09
C LEU A 502 -17.38 -16.32 -30.54
N LYS A 503 -16.39 -15.42 -30.54
CA LYS A 503 -15.08 -15.67 -29.91
C LYS A 503 -15.20 -15.94 -28.42
N ASN A 504 -15.99 -15.13 -27.71
CA ASN A 504 -16.20 -15.32 -26.26
C ASN A 504 -16.90 -16.66 -25.98
N ALA A 505 -17.94 -17.01 -26.74
CA ALA A 505 -18.63 -18.29 -26.59
C ALA A 505 -17.71 -19.48 -26.90
N LEU A 506 -16.78 -19.33 -27.86
CA LEU A 506 -15.81 -20.37 -28.20
C LEU A 506 -14.83 -20.66 -27.05
N VAL A 507 -14.38 -19.63 -26.34
CA VAL A 507 -13.47 -19.78 -25.17
C VAL A 507 -14.13 -20.54 -24.02
N HIS A 508 -15.45 -20.48 -23.91
CA HIS A 508 -16.22 -21.12 -22.84
C HIS A 508 -16.94 -22.40 -23.27
N ASP A 509 -16.56 -23.01 -24.40
CA ASP A 509 -17.21 -24.21 -24.96
C ASP A 509 -18.74 -24.08 -25.18
N GLY A 510 -19.22 -22.83 -25.32
CA GLY A 510 -20.63 -22.48 -25.41
C GLY A 510 -21.21 -22.46 -26.83
N LEU A 511 -20.51 -22.99 -27.84
CA LEU A 511 -20.94 -22.96 -29.24
C LEU A 511 -21.43 -24.33 -29.74
N ALA A 512 -22.66 -24.39 -30.26
CA ALA A 512 -23.13 -25.48 -31.11
C ALA A 512 -22.92 -25.15 -32.58
N ARG A 513 -22.31 -26.08 -33.32
CA ARG A 513 -21.91 -25.88 -34.72
C ARG A 513 -22.51 -26.97 -35.60
N GLY A 514 -23.03 -26.58 -36.75
CA GLY A 514 -23.65 -27.49 -37.70
C GLY A 514 -25.11 -27.80 -37.38
N LEU A 515 -25.85 -28.20 -38.42
CA LEU A 515 -27.31 -28.28 -38.40
C LEU A 515 -27.88 -29.14 -37.27
N ARG A 516 -27.35 -30.35 -37.08
CA ARG A 516 -27.86 -31.30 -36.09
C ARG A 516 -27.72 -30.77 -34.66
N GLU A 517 -26.57 -30.20 -34.32
CA GLU A 517 -26.31 -29.66 -32.98
C GLU A 517 -27.05 -28.34 -32.76
N CYS A 518 -27.22 -27.51 -33.79
CA CYS A 518 -28.00 -26.27 -33.73
C CYS A 518 -29.49 -26.57 -33.52
N ALA A 519 -30.09 -27.46 -34.32
CA ALA A 519 -31.49 -27.85 -34.17
C ALA A 519 -31.77 -28.43 -32.78
N LYS A 520 -30.88 -29.31 -32.28
CA LYS A 520 -30.97 -29.87 -30.93
C LYS A 520 -30.84 -28.82 -29.82
N ALA A 521 -29.99 -27.80 -30.01
CA ALA A 521 -29.82 -26.73 -29.03
C ALA A 521 -31.03 -25.78 -28.98
N LEU A 522 -31.62 -25.50 -30.14
CA LEU A 522 -32.83 -24.70 -30.27
C LEU A 522 -34.03 -25.41 -29.63
N ASP A 523 -34.24 -26.69 -29.96
CA ASP A 523 -35.33 -27.52 -29.41
C ASP A 523 -35.22 -27.69 -27.89
N LYS A 524 -33.99 -27.82 -27.36
CA LYS A 524 -33.73 -27.89 -25.91
C LYS A 524 -33.86 -26.55 -25.17
N ARG A 525 -34.15 -25.44 -25.87
CA ARG A 525 -34.22 -24.07 -25.31
C ARG A 525 -32.93 -23.63 -24.59
N GLN A 526 -31.79 -24.10 -25.07
CA GLN A 526 -30.46 -23.77 -24.51
C GLN A 526 -29.77 -22.65 -25.31
N ALA A 527 -30.47 -22.04 -26.26
CA ALA A 527 -29.92 -21.12 -27.24
C ALA A 527 -30.29 -19.67 -26.92
N HIS A 528 -29.29 -18.80 -26.80
CA HIS A 528 -29.46 -17.37 -26.58
C HIS A 528 -29.45 -16.57 -27.90
N LEU A 529 -28.72 -17.05 -28.90
CA LEU A 529 -28.57 -16.42 -30.22
C LEU A 529 -28.33 -17.49 -31.29
N CYS A 530 -28.98 -17.35 -32.45
CA CYS A 530 -28.74 -18.19 -33.63
C CYS A 530 -28.19 -17.36 -34.78
N VAL A 531 -27.16 -17.87 -35.45
CA VAL A 531 -26.54 -17.26 -36.63
C VAL A 531 -26.68 -18.21 -37.82
N LEU A 532 -27.35 -17.76 -38.88
CA LEU A 532 -27.64 -18.55 -40.07
C LEU A 532 -27.00 -17.91 -41.30
N VAL A 533 -26.48 -18.73 -42.21
CA VAL A 533 -25.92 -18.25 -43.48
C VAL A 533 -27.00 -18.19 -44.55
N GLU A 534 -27.10 -17.06 -45.26
CA GLU A 534 -28.11 -16.85 -46.30
C GLU A 534 -27.89 -17.74 -47.53
N THR A 535 -26.62 -18.09 -47.81
CA THR A 535 -26.18 -18.88 -48.97
C THR A 535 -26.19 -20.39 -48.71
N CYS A 536 -27.04 -20.89 -47.81
CA CYS A 536 -27.12 -22.33 -47.53
C CYS A 536 -27.60 -23.12 -48.76
N THR A 537 -26.91 -24.22 -49.09
CA THR A 537 -27.15 -25.04 -50.30
C THR A 537 -28.51 -25.76 -50.32
N GLU A 538 -29.18 -25.92 -49.18
CA GLU A 538 -30.50 -26.58 -49.08
C GLU A 538 -31.53 -25.66 -48.41
N ALA A 539 -32.58 -25.31 -49.15
CA ALA A 539 -33.64 -24.39 -48.69
C ALA A 539 -34.45 -24.94 -47.50
N GLU A 540 -34.44 -26.26 -47.28
CA GLU A 540 -35.13 -26.90 -46.15
C GLU A 540 -34.47 -26.57 -44.80
N TYR A 541 -33.15 -26.37 -44.77
CA TYR A 541 -32.42 -26.05 -43.54
C TYR A 541 -32.70 -24.64 -43.04
N ILE A 542 -32.85 -23.69 -43.97
CA ILE A 542 -33.22 -22.31 -43.64
C ILE A 542 -34.61 -22.29 -43.01
N LYS A 543 -35.57 -22.98 -43.62
CA LYS A 543 -36.96 -23.06 -43.10
C LYS A 543 -37.03 -23.71 -41.72
N LEU A 544 -36.26 -24.78 -41.49
CA LEU A 544 -36.23 -25.46 -40.19
C LEU A 544 -35.70 -24.55 -39.08
N ILE A 545 -34.57 -23.87 -39.31
CA ILE A 545 -33.94 -23.00 -38.30
C ILE A 545 -34.77 -21.74 -38.07
N GLU A 546 -35.35 -21.15 -39.12
CA GLU A 546 -36.26 -19.99 -38.98
C GLU A 546 -37.52 -20.36 -38.18
N ALA A 547 -38.11 -21.54 -38.44
CA ALA A 547 -39.27 -22.02 -37.69
C ALA A 547 -38.94 -22.25 -36.20
N LEU A 548 -37.83 -22.91 -35.90
CA LEU A 548 -37.39 -23.18 -34.52
C LEU A 548 -37.04 -21.88 -33.75
N CYS A 549 -36.41 -20.90 -34.42
CA CYS A 549 -36.14 -19.61 -33.80
C CYS A 549 -37.42 -18.81 -33.53
N ALA A 550 -38.38 -18.84 -34.45
CA ALA A 550 -39.66 -18.17 -34.30
C ALA A 550 -40.53 -18.80 -33.19
N GLU A 551 -40.56 -20.13 -33.10
CA GLU A 551 -41.31 -20.86 -32.08
C GLU A 551 -40.79 -20.55 -30.66
N HIS A 552 -39.47 -20.47 -30.49
CA HIS A 552 -38.84 -20.27 -29.18
C HIS A 552 -38.48 -18.81 -28.86
N LYS A 553 -38.83 -17.85 -29.72
CA LYS A 553 -38.50 -16.41 -29.57
C LYS A 553 -37.00 -16.15 -29.41
N ILE A 554 -36.17 -16.84 -30.18
CA ILE A 554 -34.71 -16.69 -30.16
C ILE A 554 -34.29 -15.73 -31.27
N ASN A 555 -33.36 -14.81 -30.96
CA ASN A 555 -32.85 -13.86 -31.93
C ASN A 555 -32.07 -14.56 -33.04
N LEU A 556 -32.41 -14.28 -34.29
CA LEU A 556 -31.76 -14.82 -35.48
C LEU A 556 -31.01 -13.71 -36.22
N ILE A 557 -29.72 -13.92 -36.48
CA ILE A 557 -28.89 -13.02 -37.30
C ILE A 557 -28.44 -13.76 -38.55
N LYS A 558 -28.56 -13.11 -39.71
CA LYS A 558 -28.15 -13.66 -41.01
C LYS A 558 -26.77 -13.14 -41.41
N VAL A 559 -25.92 -14.02 -41.93
CA VAL A 559 -24.56 -13.71 -42.41
C VAL A 559 -24.41 -14.17 -43.86
N GLY A 560 -23.72 -13.38 -44.69
CA GLY A 560 -23.63 -13.63 -46.13
C GLY A 560 -22.75 -14.82 -46.55
N ASP A 561 -21.64 -15.09 -45.83
CA ASP A 561 -20.63 -16.07 -46.24
C ASP A 561 -20.37 -17.17 -45.17
N ALA A 562 -20.49 -18.43 -45.59
CA ALA A 562 -20.23 -19.61 -44.77
C ALA A 562 -18.77 -19.74 -44.30
N LYS A 563 -17.80 -19.24 -45.07
CA LYS A 563 -16.38 -19.28 -44.69
C LYS A 563 -16.05 -18.26 -43.60
N VAL A 564 -16.69 -17.10 -43.64
CA VAL A 564 -16.55 -16.05 -42.62
C VAL A 564 -17.11 -16.56 -41.29
N LEU A 565 -18.33 -17.11 -41.31
CA LEU A 565 -18.93 -17.70 -40.11
C LEU A 565 -18.12 -18.90 -39.58
N GLY A 566 -17.61 -19.74 -40.48
CA GLY A 566 -16.72 -20.86 -40.12
C GLY A 566 -15.44 -20.40 -39.42
N THR A 567 -14.86 -19.28 -39.87
CA THR A 567 -13.69 -18.68 -39.22
C THR A 567 -14.03 -18.19 -37.81
N TRP A 568 -15.16 -17.51 -37.62
CA TRP A 568 -15.60 -17.01 -36.32
C TRP A 568 -16.00 -18.15 -35.35
N ALA A 569 -16.52 -19.25 -35.88
CA ALA A 569 -16.89 -20.45 -35.11
C ALA A 569 -15.71 -21.38 -34.77
N GLY A 570 -14.47 -20.96 -35.07
CA GLY A 570 -13.26 -21.72 -34.79
C GLY A 570 -13.05 -22.95 -35.68
N LEU A 571 -13.68 -23.00 -36.86
CA LEU A 571 -13.52 -24.08 -37.84
C LEU A 571 -12.39 -23.78 -38.83
N CYS A 572 -11.23 -23.36 -38.32
CA CYS A 572 -10.03 -23.11 -39.11
C CYS A 572 -8.77 -23.52 -38.34
N LYS A 573 -7.66 -23.75 -39.05
CA LYS A 573 -6.34 -23.94 -38.43
C LYS A 573 -5.58 -22.62 -38.49
N ILE A 574 -5.12 -22.12 -37.35
CA ILE A 574 -4.33 -20.89 -37.29
C ILE A 574 -2.85 -21.26 -37.55
N ASP A 575 -2.18 -20.56 -38.45
CA ASP A 575 -0.74 -20.72 -38.67
C ASP A 575 0.10 -19.97 -37.60
N ARG A 576 1.42 -20.14 -37.61
CA ARG A 576 2.33 -19.48 -36.65
C ARG A 576 2.30 -17.94 -36.74
N GLU A 577 1.77 -17.39 -37.83
CA GLU A 577 1.67 -15.95 -38.10
C GLU A 577 0.29 -15.38 -37.73
N GLY A 578 -0.63 -16.21 -37.19
CA GLY A 578 -1.95 -15.79 -36.74
C GLY A 578 -3.03 -15.78 -37.83
N ASN A 579 -2.73 -16.27 -39.04
CA ASN A 579 -3.67 -16.27 -40.17
C ASN A 579 -4.47 -17.59 -40.25
N PRO A 580 -5.77 -17.55 -40.57
CA PRO A 580 -6.61 -18.75 -40.69
C PRO A 580 -6.34 -19.49 -42.01
N ARG A 581 -5.88 -20.74 -41.93
CA ARG A 581 -5.72 -21.69 -43.05
C ARG A 581 -6.67 -22.89 -42.89
N LYS A 582 -7.04 -23.53 -44.01
CA LYS A 582 -7.98 -24.68 -44.06
C LYS A 582 -9.33 -24.39 -43.37
N ILE A 583 -9.97 -23.29 -43.75
CA ILE A 583 -11.28 -22.89 -43.23
C ILE A 583 -12.36 -23.85 -43.73
N VAL A 584 -13.14 -24.42 -42.81
CA VAL A 584 -14.34 -25.20 -43.11
C VAL A 584 -15.56 -24.28 -42.96
N GLY A 585 -16.39 -24.22 -44.00
CA GLY A 585 -17.61 -23.41 -43.98
C GLY A 585 -18.61 -23.91 -42.94
N CYS A 586 -19.31 -22.99 -42.27
CA CYS A 586 -20.38 -23.32 -41.34
C CYS A 586 -21.71 -22.75 -41.84
N SER A 587 -22.76 -23.57 -41.87
CA SER A 587 -24.10 -23.13 -42.31
C SER A 587 -24.93 -22.49 -41.21
N CYS A 588 -24.76 -22.93 -39.96
CA CYS A 588 -25.50 -22.43 -38.80
C CYS A 588 -24.67 -22.62 -37.52
N VAL A 589 -24.74 -21.62 -36.63
CA VAL A 589 -24.07 -21.61 -35.32
C VAL A 589 -25.06 -21.12 -34.26
N VAL A 590 -25.11 -21.80 -33.12
CA VAL A 590 -25.97 -21.43 -31.98
C VAL A 590 -25.10 -21.17 -30.76
N VAL A 591 -25.33 -20.03 -30.11
CA VAL A 591 -24.66 -19.63 -28.87
C VAL A 591 -25.49 -20.12 -27.68
N LYS A 592 -24.91 -21.02 -26.89
CA LYS A 592 -25.51 -21.55 -25.65
C LYS A 592 -25.07 -20.77 -24.43
N GLU A 593 -23.80 -20.37 -24.36
CA GLU A 593 -23.26 -19.66 -23.21
C GLU A 593 -22.13 -18.71 -23.62
N THR A 594 -22.15 -17.51 -23.05
CA THR A 594 -21.07 -16.53 -23.11
C THR A 594 -20.72 -16.25 -21.67
N GLY A 595 -19.54 -16.63 -21.17
CA GLY A 595 -19.15 -16.55 -19.74
C GLY A 595 -19.15 -15.16 -19.08
N LYS A 596 -19.77 -14.15 -19.70
CA LYS A 596 -20.18 -12.88 -19.10
C LYS A 596 -21.70 -12.83 -19.02
N ARG A 597 -22.26 -12.70 -17.80
CA ARG A 597 -23.67 -12.33 -17.62
C ARG A 597 -23.86 -10.96 -18.26
N MET A 598 -24.57 -10.89 -19.39
CA MET A 598 -24.84 -9.61 -20.05
C MET A 598 -25.57 -8.68 -19.07
N PRO A 599 -25.17 -7.40 -18.94
CA PRO A 599 -26.02 -6.43 -18.29
C PRO A 599 -27.32 -6.32 -19.09
N ALA A 600 -28.44 -6.49 -18.40
CA ALA A 600 -29.74 -6.13 -18.93
C ALA A 600 -29.79 -4.60 -19.07
N SER A 601 -29.51 -4.08 -20.26
CA SER A 601 -29.87 -2.70 -20.57
C SER A 601 -30.19 -2.47 -22.06
N SER A 602 -31.34 -1.84 -22.24
CA SER A 602 -31.83 -1.10 -23.41
C SER A 602 -32.01 -1.85 -24.73
N THR A 603 -33.26 -2.27 -24.92
CA THR A 603 -34.07 -1.92 -26.09
C THR A 603 -33.61 -0.60 -26.76
N ALA A 604 -32.75 -0.71 -27.76
CA ALA A 604 -32.57 0.35 -28.75
C ALA A 604 -33.74 0.28 -29.74
N SER A 605 -34.87 0.88 -29.35
CA SER A 605 -35.91 1.29 -30.28
C SER A 605 -35.36 2.45 -31.12
N CYS A 606 -34.70 2.12 -32.23
CA CYS A 606 -34.44 3.10 -33.28
C CYS A 606 -35.59 3.03 -34.29
N ALA A 607 -36.70 3.68 -33.93
CA ALA A 607 -37.74 4.02 -34.88
C ALA A 607 -37.26 5.24 -35.69
N CYS A 608 -37.15 5.10 -37.00
CA CYS A 608 -37.24 6.26 -37.89
C CYS A 608 -37.89 5.87 -39.22
N SER A 609 -38.83 6.74 -39.62
CA SER A 609 -39.62 6.79 -40.85
C SER A 609 -40.87 5.89 -40.94
N ARG A 610 -42.03 6.50 -40.72
CA ARG A 610 -42.95 6.78 -41.84
C ARG A 610 -43.93 7.91 -41.51
N THR A 611 -43.86 8.88 -42.40
CA THR A 611 -44.67 10.07 -42.60
C THR A 611 -46.10 9.69 -43.06
N LEU A 612 -47.01 10.67 -42.95
CA LEU A 612 -48.19 10.91 -43.79
C LEU A 612 -49.56 10.28 -43.38
N TYR A 613 -50.45 11.22 -43.05
CA TYR A 613 -51.87 11.34 -43.40
C TYR A 613 -52.91 10.30 -42.94
N THR A 614 -53.95 10.90 -42.34
CA THR A 614 -55.35 10.46 -42.10
C THR A 614 -55.59 9.29 -41.16
#